data_AF-A0A8I2YMF4-F1
#
_entry.id   AF-A0A8I2YMF4-F1
#
_cell.length_a   1.000
_cell.length_b   1.000
_cell.length_c   1.000
_cell.angle_alpha   90.00
_cell.angle_beta   90.00
_cell.angle_gamma   90.00
#
_symmetry.space_group_name_H-M   'P 1'
#
loop_
_entity.id
_entity.type
_entity.pdbx_description
1 polymer ?
#
loop_
_entity_poly.entity_id
_entity_poly.type
_entity_poly.pdbx_seq_one_letter_code
_entity_poly.pdbx_strand_id
1 'polypeptide(L)'
;MSDSSASSCSLRSQGPIIDPPHPTAGGTQSAKVRKKAASWNDEETSALLEFLITELPKSGDGNFKRVTWTAAASLIATRFTVVKGGPKDADSCERRFQLV
;
A
#
# COMPACT_ATOMS: atom_id res chain seq x y z
N MET A 1 -30.40 32.53 -11.67
CA MET A 1 -29.48 31.56 -11.07
C MET A 1 -28.19 31.60 -11.88
N SER A 2 -27.13 32.11 -11.28
CA SER A 2 -25.73 31.98 -11.73
C SER A 2 -25.31 30.49 -11.65
N ASP A 3 -24.30 29.93 -12.31
CA ASP A 3 -23.07 30.48 -12.89
C ASP A 3 -22.48 29.52 -13.95
N SER A 4 -21.78 30.12 -14.90
CA SER A 4 -20.71 29.70 -15.81
C SER A 4 -20.01 28.34 -15.61
N SER A 5 -19.75 27.62 -16.72
CA SER A 5 -18.42 27.50 -17.35
C SER A 5 -18.30 26.24 -18.23
N ALA A 6 -18.08 26.49 -19.52
CA ALA A 6 -17.65 25.50 -20.50
C ALA A 6 -16.20 25.07 -20.24
N SER A 7 -15.86 23.81 -20.53
CA SER A 7 -14.66 23.49 -21.30
C SER A 7 -14.67 22.01 -21.66
N SER A 8 -14.91 21.73 -22.94
CA SER A 8 -14.82 20.39 -23.52
C SER A 8 -13.36 19.91 -23.50
N CYS A 9 -13.09 18.81 -22.80
CA CYS A 9 -11.79 18.13 -22.85
C CYS A 9 -11.51 17.60 -24.26
N SER A 10 -10.80 18.39 -25.07
CA SER A 10 -10.39 18.05 -26.43
C SER A 10 -9.06 17.31 -26.41
N LEU A 11 -9.09 15.98 -26.36
CA LEU A 11 -7.90 15.13 -26.52
C LEU A 11 -7.66 14.85 -28.01
N ARG A 12 -7.02 15.79 -28.72
CA ARG A 12 -6.43 15.53 -30.03
C ARG A 12 -5.16 16.35 -30.23
N SER A 13 -4.01 15.68 -30.14
CA SER A 13 -2.99 15.80 -31.18
C SER A 13 -2.05 14.59 -31.10
N GLN A 14 -2.04 13.80 -32.16
CA GLN A 14 -0.88 12.99 -32.50
C GLN A 14 0.01 13.82 -33.42
N GLY A 15 1.31 13.77 -33.19
CA GLY A 15 2.34 14.18 -34.14
C GLY A 15 3.67 13.58 -33.71
N PRO A 16 4.40 12.83 -34.57
CA PRO A 16 5.79 12.48 -34.33
C PRO A 16 6.70 13.60 -34.87
N ILE A 17 7.93 13.74 -34.36
CA ILE A 17 9.18 14.13 -35.07
C ILE A 17 10.27 14.46 -34.00
N ILE A 18 11.24 13.54 -33.90
CA ILE A 18 12.71 13.69 -33.77
C ILE A 18 13.31 14.80 -32.83
N ASP A 19 14.07 14.36 -31.82
CA ASP A 19 14.94 15.10 -30.86
C ASP A 19 16.21 15.71 -31.54
N PRO A 20 16.85 16.81 -31.05
CA PRO A 20 17.84 16.70 -29.95
C PRO A 20 17.97 17.97 -29.04
N PRO A 21 18.94 18.04 -28.10
CA PRO A 21 18.80 17.77 -26.68
C PRO A 21 18.78 19.05 -25.83
N HIS A 22 17.83 19.19 -24.90
CA HIS A 22 17.89 20.23 -23.88
C HIS A 22 17.63 19.63 -22.49
N PRO A 23 18.49 19.90 -21.48
CA PRO A 23 18.36 19.29 -20.17
C PRO A 23 17.20 19.94 -19.41
N THR A 24 15.99 19.42 -19.62
CA THR A 24 14.82 19.82 -18.85
C THR A 24 14.93 19.22 -17.46
N ALA A 25 15.35 20.05 -16.51
CA ALA A 25 15.01 19.91 -15.11
C ALA A 25 13.48 19.75 -15.00
N GLY A 26 13.03 18.52 -14.76
CA GLY A 26 11.61 18.20 -14.81
C GLY A 26 11.33 16.87 -14.13
N GLY A 27 11.16 16.92 -12.80
CA GLY A 27 10.61 15.84 -12.00
C GLY A 27 11.61 14.71 -11.74
N THR A 28 12.25 14.75 -10.57
CA THR A 28 12.68 13.54 -9.87
C THR A 28 11.42 12.72 -9.57
N GLN A 29 10.91 11.99 -10.56
CA GLN A 29 10.23 10.75 -10.29
C GLN A 29 11.31 9.85 -9.73
N SER A 30 11.54 9.95 -8.41
CA SER A 30 12.27 8.93 -7.67
C SER A 30 11.65 7.63 -8.14
N ALA A 31 12.42 6.86 -8.93
CA ALA A 31 12.00 5.56 -9.41
C ALA A 31 11.62 4.80 -8.15
N LYS A 32 10.30 4.74 -7.87
CA LYS A 32 9.80 4.19 -6.62
C LYS A 32 10.07 2.72 -6.77
N VAL A 33 11.22 2.27 -6.25
CA VAL A 33 11.59 0.87 -6.18
C VAL A 33 10.37 0.19 -5.57
N ARG A 34 9.62 -0.53 -6.41
CA ARG A 34 8.41 -1.20 -5.97
C ARG A 34 8.89 -2.29 -5.04
N LYS A 35 8.79 -2.05 -3.73
CA LYS A 35 9.06 -3.07 -2.72
C LYS A 35 8.23 -4.29 -3.10
N LYS A 36 8.85 -5.47 -3.08
CA LYS A 36 8.13 -6.73 -3.34
C LYS A 36 6.94 -6.80 -2.38
N ALA A 37 5.77 -7.17 -2.87
CA ALA A 37 4.60 -7.36 -2.03
C ALA A 37 4.80 -8.61 -1.16
N ALA A 38 4.41 -8.54 0.11
CA ALA A 38 4.33 -9.73 0.96
C ALA A 38 3.31 -10.71 0.37
N SER A 39 3.71 -11.97 0.19
CA SER A 39 2.76 -13.02 -0.17
C SER A 39 2.27 -13.70 1.09
N TRP A 40 0.95 -13.75 1.24
CA TRP A 40 0.26 -14.29 2.41
C TRP A 40 -0.37 -15.64 2.04
N ASN A 41 -0.16 -16.65 2.87
CA ASN A 41 -0.96 -17.87 2.83
C ASN A 41 -2.17 -17.75 3.78
N ASP A 42 -3.04 -18.77 3.75
CA ASP A 42 -4.24 -18.83 4.57
C ASP A 42 -3.93 -18.93 6.06
N GLU A 43 -2.86 -19.65 6.44
CA GLU A 43 -2.45 -19.81 7.85
C GLU A 43 -1.93 -18.50 8.45
N GLU A 44 -1.12 -17.75 7.70
CA GLU A 44 -0.59 -16.44 8.09
C GLU A 44 -1.70 -15.40 8.19
N THR A 45 -2.65 -15.45 7.26
CA THR A 45 -3.81 -14.57 7.28
C THR A 45 -4.69 -14.87 8.48
N SER A 46 -4.95 -16.16 8.75
CA SER A 46 -5.70 -16.60 9.92
C SER A 46 -5.03 -16.17 11.23
N ALA A 47 -3.71 -16.38 11.36
CA ALA A 47 -2.96 -15.96 12.54
C ALA A 47 -2.97 -14.44 12.78
N LEU A 48 -2.95 -13.65 11.69
CA LEU A 48 -3.10 -12.20 11.77
C LEU A 48 -4.50 -11.84 12.31
N LEU A 49 -5.56 -12.42 11.77
CA LEU A 49 -6.94 -12.14 12.18
C LEU A 49 -7.22 -12.57 13.62
N GLU A 50 -6.77 -13.77 14.04
CA GLU A 50 -6.91 -14.26 15.41
C GLU A 50 -6.27 -13.30 16.43
N PHE A 51 -5.08 -12.79 16.11
CA PHE A 51 -4.40 -11.79 16.92
C PHE A 51 -5.21 -10.50 17.02
N LEU A 52 -5.70 -9.98 15.89
CA LEU A 52 -6.50 -8.75 15.85
C LEU A 52 -7.82 -8.88 16.60
N ILE A 53 -8.50 -10.02 16.52
CA ILE A 53 -9.73 -10.31 17.28
C ILE A 53 -9.44 -10.26 18.79
N THR A 54 -8.29 -10.78 19.22
CA THR A 54 -7.87 -10.73 20.63
C THR A 54 -7.53 -9.30 21.10
N GLU A 55 -7.03 -8.45 20.20
CA GLU A 55 -6.71 -7.05 20.48
C GLU A 55 -7.89 -6.08 20.28
N LEU A 56 -8.98 -6.53 19.65
CA LEU A 56 -10.17 -5.72 19.36
C LEU A 56 -10.78 -5.10 20.62
N PRO A 57 -10.99 -5.82 21.75
CA PRO A 57 -11.57 -5.24 22.96
C PRO A 57 -10.68 -4.15 23.59
N LYS A 58 -9.38 -4.15 23.28
CA LYS A 58 -8.41 -3.14 23.75
C LYS A 58 -8.41 -1.90 22.86
N SER A 59 -8.93 -2.02 21.64
CA SER A 59 -8.98 -0.97 20.62
C SER A 59 -10.35 -0.28 20.68
N GLY A 60 -10.52 0.65 21.62
CA GLY A 60 -11.81 1.31 21.89
C GLY A 60 -12.42 2.12 20.73
N ASP A 61 -11.67 2.41 19.68
CA ASP A 61 -12.10 3.22 18.52
C ASP A 61 -12.39 2.38 17.26
N GLY A 62 -12.20 1.05 17.31
CA GLY A 62 -12.30 0.19 16.13
C GLY A 62 -11.12 0.30 15.16
N ASN A 63 -10.21 1.26 15.35
CA ASN A 63 -8.94 1.36 14.65
C ASN A 63 -7.79 0.77 15.46
N PHE A 64 -7.03 -0.14 14.84
CA PHE A 64 -5.81 -0.66 15.43
C PHE A 64 -4.68 0.36 15.35
N LYS A 65 -4.01 0.59 16.49
CA LYS A 65 -2.85 1.48 16.53
C LYS A 65 -1.66 0.81 15.84
N ARG A 66 -0.69 1.61 15.39
CA ARG A 66 0.59 1.11 14.84
C ARG A 66 1.29 0.10 15.77
N VAL A 67 1.12 0.24 17.09
CA VAL A 67 1.68 -0.69 18.08
C VAL A 67 1.12 -2.10 17.90
N THR A 68 -0.19 -2.21 17.63
CA THR A 68 -0.89 -3.47 17.40
C THR A 68 -0.41 -4.11 16.11
N TRP A 69 -0.28 -3.34 15.03
CA TRP A 69 0.27 -3.82 13.75
C TRP A 69 1.72 -4.28 13.87
N THR A 70 2.54 -3.61 14.68
CA THR A 70 3.93 -3.99 14.93
C THR A 70 4.02 -5.30 15.74
N ALA A 71 3.14 -5.47 16.73
CA ALA A 71 3.03 -6.71 17.49
C ALA A 71 2.55 -7.86 16.60
N ALA A 72 1.57 -7.63 15.72
CA ALA A 72 1.11 -8.60 14.73
C ALA A 72 2.24 -9.03 13.78
N ALA A 73 3.00 -8.06 13.24
CA ALA A 73 4.16 -8.35 12.40
C ALA A 73 5.20 -9.21 13.12
N SER A 74 5.47 -8.90 14.40
CA SER A 74 6.40 -9.68 15.23
C SER A 74 5.89 -11.10 15.49
N LEU A 75 4.59 -11.27 15.74
CA LEU A 75 3.96 -12.59 15.89
C LEU A 75 4.10 -13.42 14.60
N ILE A 76 3.79 -12.82 13.45
CA ILE A 76 3.88 -13.48 12.15
C ILE A 76 5.33 -13.86 11.85
N ALA A 77 6.29 -12.97 12.07
CA ALA A 77 7.72 -13.27 11.88
C ALA A 77 8.22 -14.40 12.81
N THR A 78 7.67 -14.49 14.02
CA THR A 78 8.03 -15.52 15.00
C THR A 78 7.40 -16.88 14.65
N ARG A 79 6.13 -16.89 14.22
CA ARG A 79 5.41 -18.14 13.88
C ARG A 79 5.76 -18.69 12.50
N PHE A 80 6.03 -17.81 11.53
CA PHE A 80 6.26 -18.17 10.14
C PHE A 80 7.67 -17.73 9.73
N THR A 81 8.64 -18.62 9.95
CA THR A 81 10.05 -18.36 9.62
C THR A 81 10.31 -18.35 8.11
N VAL A 82 9.42 -18.95 7.32
CA VAL A 82 9.49 -18.96 5.86
C VAL A 82 8.71 -17.77 5.31
N VAL A 83 9.43 -16.68 5.03
CA VAL A 83 8.84 -15.50 4.39
C VAL A 83 8.90 -15.65 2.87
N LYS A 84 7.73 -15.79 2.23
CA LYS A 84 7.59 -15.64 0.77
C LYS A 84 7.27 -14.18 0.40
N GLY A 85 7.84 -13.72 -0.71
CA GLY A 85 7.59 -12.38 -1.24
C GLY A 85 8.35 -11.28 -0.49
N GLY A 86 7.68 -10.17 -0.23
CA GLY A 86 8.18 -9.03 0.54
C GLY A 86 8.11 -9.19 2.06
N PRO A 87 8.67 -8.24 2.82
CA PRO A 87 8.63 -8.25 4.28
C PRO A 87 7.19 -8.12 4.80
N LYS A 88 6.86 -8.86 5.85
CA LYS A 88 5.57 -8.79 6.56
C LYS A 88 5.70 -7.84 7.76
N ASP A 89 5.95 -6.58 7.46
CA ASP A 89 6.01 -5.49 8.45
C ASP A 89 4.60 -5.01 8.84
N ALA A 90 4.54 -4.06 9.79
CA ALA A 90 3.29 -3.50 10.28
C ALA A 90 2.39 -2.96 9.15
N ASP A 91 2.97 -2.23 8.19
CA ASP A 91 2.26 -1.73 7.00
C ASP A 91 1.68 -2.88 6.16
N SER A 92 2.41 -3.98 6.03
CA SER A 92 1.95 -5.15 5.27
C SER A 92 0.84 -5.91 6.00
N CYS A 93 0.88 -5.99 7.32
CA CYS A 93 -0.22 -6.53 8.15
C CYS A 93 -1.49 -5.69 8.01
N GLU A 94 -1.38 -4.36 8.10
CA GLU A 94 -2.51 -3.45 7.93
C GLU A 94 -3.12 -3.56 6.52
N ARG A 95 -2.28 -3.50 5.48
CA ARG A 95 -2.74 -3.69 4.10
C ARG A 95 -3.37 -5.05 3.89
N ARG A 96 -2.85 -6.11 4.52
CA ARG A 96 -3.45 -7.43 4.41
C ARG A 96 -4.84 -7.44 5.03
N PHE A 97 -5.02 -6.86 6.22
CA PHE A 97 -6.32 -6.75 6.87
C PHE A 97 -7.35 -5.98 6.03
N GLN A 98 -6.95 -4.92 5.33
CA GLN A 98 -7.82 -4.16 4.41
C GLN A 98 -8.20 -4.91 3.13
N LEU A 99 -7.48 -6.00 2.82
CA LEU A 99 -7.69 -6.84 1.62
C LEU A 99 -8.37 -8.17 1.95
N VAL A 100 -8.66 -8.43 3.21
CA VAL A 100 -9.52 -9.53 3.68
C VAL A 100 -10.96 -9.08 3.58
#